data_AF-A0A811TFF6-F1
#
_entry.id   AF-A0A811TFF6-F1
#
_cell.length_a   1.000
_cell.length_b   1.000
_cell.length_c   1.000
_cell.angle_alpha   90.00
_cell.angle_beta   90.00
_cell.angle_gamma   90.00
#
_symmetry.space_group_name_H-M   'P 1'
#
loop_
_entity.id
_entity.type
_entity.pdbx_description
1 polymer ?
#
loop_
_entity_poly.entity_id
_entity_poly.type
_entity_poly.pdbx_seq_one_letter_code
_entity_poly.pdbx_strand_id
1 'polypeptide(L)'
;METTVEGPCDVSFYWKVDSQYEHDYLRFYIDGAEQDKISGSTSWAQKTYSISGGSHTLTWKYTKDSSGSNPGDCSWVDMVSITEDWCAAESAVHQAKISEPDDVLNPLRRMRDDSLKDDYVARYYDYSPDLVKVMAKNPALVYETASLIVKHSTVVEHHVKGIKDEKVITRGDVEELVSFAEKLRIGVLANSEQIGIGAERSEEIVNFIDEFKEQIEASLGKTFSEALRDSVYYKSKGVTELNVTPAVVVQGETVSITGKALPNEPVWLKFSFAISLPVSEGNYSRDFTGIHLPTGNKSLFLTVENVKDIQIIFEAGGDTIEYYSNVTGGIFTIFIPETDIPPGKCNITVCGNATDDATSVNLTTDMSIKVIADSNGDFSLNISTEGVPIGEYQITAGAIERTVLVVSALVHNLNTGENFSTIQAAVDAVNTTDGHTITVAPITYNENVNVYKSLTIKSTSGNPDDAMVQALDSNDHVFEVTADYVNLLGFTATGATGDEKAGIYLYSVKHCIISDNNASNNYYGIRVAGSSSYCEIDNNIVLNNLNAGISVK
;
A
#
# COMPACT_ATOMS: atom_id res chain seq x y z
N MET A 1 -16.48 19.62 -32.59
CA MET A 1 -15.72 18.37 -32.71
C MET A 1 -15.01 18.15 -31.40
N GLU A 2 -14.98 16.91 -30.91
CA GLU A 2 -14.36 16.57 -29.63
C GLU A 2 -13.68 15.21 -29.74
N THR A 3 -12.58 15.02 -29.02
CA THR A 3 -11.89 13.74 -28.86
C THR A 3 -11.19 13.69 -27.50
N THR A 4 -10.81 12.50 -27.07
CA THR A 4 -10.06 12.27 -25.83
C THR A 4 -8.68 11.74 -26.21
N VAL A 5 -7.65 12.25 -25.55
CA VAL A 5 -6.26 11.80 -25.71
C VAL A 5 -5.66 11.49 -24.34
N GLU A 6 -4.80 10.48 -24.29
CA GLU A 6 -3.98 10.21 -23.11
C GLU A 6 -2.62 10.90 -23.32
N GLY A 7 -2.28 11.82 -22.42
CA GLY A 7 -0.94 12.40 -22.40
C GLY A 7 0.02 11.61 -21.48
N PRO A 8 1.33 11.91 -21.52
CA PRO A 8 1.93 13.06 -22.18
C PRO A 8 2.06 12.89 -23.70
N CYS A 9 1.58 13.88 -24.46
CA CYS A 9 1.68 13.89 -25.92
C CYS A 9 1.59 15.31 -26.48
N ASP A 10 2.08 15.50 -27.69
CA ASP A 10 1.87 16.72 -28.46
C ASP A 10 0.73 16.53 -29.46
N VAL A 11 -0.26 17.41 -29.41
CA VAL A 11 -1.37 17.43 -30.37
C VAL A 11 -1.18 18.58 -31.34
N SER A 12 -1.07 18.23 -32.62
CA SER A 12 -0.93 19.17 -33.72
C SER A 12 -2.09 19.07 -34.70
N PHE A 13 -2.61 20.20 -35.15
CA PHE A 13 -3.68 20.26 -36.15
C PHE A 13 -3.58 21.51 -37.02
N TYR A 14 -4.14 21.46 -38.22
CA TYR A 14 -4.38 22.63 -39.06
C TYR A 14 -5.81 23.12 -38.87
N TRP A 15 -5.98 24.44 -38.81
CA TRP A 15 -7.30 25.05 -38.78
C TRP A 15 -7.39 26.27 -39.70
N LYS A 16 -8.61 26.56 -40.15
CA LYS A 16 -8.97 27.83 -40.78
C LYS A 16 -10.44 28.13 -40.54
N VAL A 17 -10.79 29.39 -40.67
CA VAL A 17 -12.17 29.87 -40.59
C VAL A 17 -12.46 30.85 -41.73
N ASP A 18 -13.68 30.82 -42.22
CA ASP A 18 -14.29 31.90 -42.99
C ASP A 18 -15.57 32.31 -42.23
N SER A 19 -15.53 33.48 -41.62
CA SER A 19 -16.51 33.88 -40.59
C SER A 19 -16.53 35.40 -40.43
N GLN A 20 -17.51 35.92 -39.70
CA GLN A 20 -17.51 37.33 -39.35
C GLN A 20 -16.33 37.65 -38.41
N TYR A 21 -15.44 38.52 -38.87
CA TYR A 21 -14.26 38.95 -38.12
C TYR A 21 -14.66 39.52 -36.76
N GLU A 22 -14.06 39.00 -35.70
CA GLU A 22 -14.29 39.36 -34.29
C GLU A 22 -15.68 39.07 -33.69
N HIS A 23 -16.56 38.37 -34.40
CA HIS A 23 -17.90 38.00 -33.90
C HIS A 23 -18.07 36.49 -33.79
N ASP A 24 -17.78 35.81 -34.90
CA ASP A 24 -17.91 34.37 -35.02
C ASP A 24 -16.52 33.74 -34.90
N TYR A 25 -16.37 32.73 -34.06
CA TYR A 25 -15.06 32.16 -33.79
C TYR A 25 -15.06 30.64 -33.86
N LEU A 26 -13.99 30.10 -34.44
CA LEU A 26 -13.51 28.76 -34.13
C LEU A 26 -12.58 28.85 -32.92
N ARG A 27 -12.85 28.04 -31.90
CA ARG A 27 -12.10 27.98 -30.64
C ARG A 27 -11.57 26.58 -30.39
N PHE A 28 -10.41 26.50 -29.77
CA PHE A 28 -9.82 25.25 -29.30
C PHE A 28 -9.74 25.25 -27.77
N TYR A 29 -10.12 24.12 -27.16
CA TYR A 29 -10.16 23.93 -25.72
C TYR A 29 -9.42 22.64 -25.33
N ILE A 30 -8.78 22.67 -24.15
CA ILE A 30 -8.27 21.50 -23.44
C ILE A 30 -8.99 21.47 -22.09
N ASP A 31 -9.70 20.37 -21.80
CA ASP A 31 -10.53 20.18 -20.59
C ASP A 31 -11.49 21.34 -20.30
N GLY A 32 -12.06 21.90 -21.36
CA GLY A 32 -12.98 23.04 -21.28
C GLY A 32 -12.30 24.40 -21.08
N ALA A 33 -10.97 24.48 -20.90
CA ALA A 33 -10.23 25.74 -20.88
C ALA A 33 -9.85 26.19 -22.30
N GLU A 34 -10.28 27.40 -22.71
CA GLU A 34 -9.99 27.97 -24.04
C GLU A 34 -8.48 28.24 -24.17
N GLN A 35 -7.85 27.62 -25.16
CA GLN A 35 -6.43 27.82 -25.44
C GLN A 35 -6.22 28.89 -26.50
N ASP A 36 -7.02 28.88 -27.56
CA ASP A 36 -6.84 29.78 -28.69
C ASP A 36 -8.12 29.92 -29.54
N LYS A 37 -8.20 30.99 -30.34
CA LYS A 37 -9.35 31.27 -31.21
C LYS A 37 -8.99 32.02 -32.50
N ILE A 38 -9.76 31.78 -33.55
CA ILE A 38 -9.65 32.49 -34.84
C ILE A 38 -11.02 32.97 -35.34
N SER A 39 -11.05 34.09 -36.06
CA SER A 39 -12.23 34.67 -36.72
C SER A 39 -11.85 35.37 -38.03
N GLY A 40 -12.84 35.78 -38.83
CA GLY A 40 -12.61 36.41 -40.13
C GLY A 40 -12.41 35.38 -41.25
N SER A 41 -11.73 35.78 -42.32
CA SER A 41 -11.35 34.90 -43.43
C SER A 41 -9.84 34.62 -43.37
N THR A 42 -9.47 33.45 -42.85
CA THR A 42 -8.07 33.05 -42.62
C THR A 42 -7.61 31.96 -43.58
N SER A 43 -6.31 31.93 -43.91
CA SER A 43 -5.68 30.76 -44.54
C SER A 43 -5.42 29.66 -43.49
N TRP A 44 -5.15 28.43 -43.95
CA TRP A 44 -4.75 27.33 -43.07
C TRP A 44 -3.52 27.69 -42.24
N ALA A 45 -3.59 27.43 -40.93
CA ALA A 45 -2.47 27.57 -40.00
C ALA A 45 -2.36 26.31 -39.13
N GLN A 46 -1.14 25.88 -38.86
CA GLN A 46 -0.87 24.78 -37.92
C GLN A 46 -0.82 25.32 -36.49
N LYS A 47 -1.32 24.53 -35.54
CA LYS A 47 -1.17 24.73 -34.10
C LYS A 47 -0.69 23.43 -33.46
N THR A 48 0.13 23.57 -32.42
CA THR A 48 0.67 22.47 -31.61
C THR A 48 0.48 22.82 -30.15
N TYR A 49 -0.02 21.86 -29.36
CA TYR A 49 -0.21 21.98 -27.92
C TYR A 49 0.29 20.74 -27.21
N SER A 50 1.07 20.92 -26.14
CA SER A 50 1.52 19.83 -25.29
C SER A 50 0.45 19.50 -24.25
N ILE A 51 0.15 18.21 -24.15
CA ILE A 51 -0.82 17.63 -23.23
C ILE A 51 -0.08 16.96 -22.09
N SER A 52 -0.44 17.29 -20.85
CA SER A 52 0.13 16.69 -19.65
C SER A 52 -0.27 15.22 -19.48
N GLY A 53 0.35 14.51 -18.53
CA GLY A 53 -0.02 13.13 -18.21
C GLY A 53 -1.48 12.98 -17.79
N GLY A 54 -2.17 11.96 -18.32
CA GLY A 54 -3.57 11.63 -18.00
C GLY A 54 -4.53 11.82 -19.17
N SER A 55 -5.82 11.55 -18.91
CA SER A 55 -6.88 11.65 -19.92
C SER A 55 -7.35 13.09 -20.07
N HIS A 56 -7.27 13.62 -21.29
CA HIS A 56 -7.61 15.01 -21.60
C HIS A 56 -8.63 15.09 -22.73
N THR A 57 -9.61 15.99 -22.60
CA THR A 57 -10.64 16.22 -23.63
C THR A 57 -10.28 17.44 -24.46
N LEU A 58 -10.20 17.24 -25.78
CA LEU A 58 -9.88 18.27 -26.75
C LEU A 58 -11.12 18.66 -27.53
N THR A 59 -11.51 19.93 -27.49
CA THR A 59 -12.73 20.41 -28.13
C THR A 59 -12.42 21.53 -29.14
N TRP A 60 -12.86 21.36 -30.39
CA TRP A 60 -12.93 22.43 -31.38
C TRP A 60 -14.38 22.86 -31.55
N LYS A 61 -14.66 24.14 -31.27
CA LYS A 61 -16.02 24.68 -31.25
C LYS A 61 -16.12 25.95 -32.08
N TYR A 62 -16.93 25.90 -33.12
CA TYR A 62 -17.38 27.10 -33.83
C TYR A 62 -18.61 27.67 -33.15
N THR A 63 -18.64 28.98 -32.89
CA THR A 63 -19.79 29.67 -32.29
C THR A 63 -20.11 30.92 -33.08
N LYS A 64 -21.39 31.11 -33.40
CA LYS A 64 -21.94 32.24 -34.13
C LYS A 64 -22.69 33.19 -33.20
N ASP A 65 -22.66 34.50 -33.47
CA ASP A 65 -23.60 35.45 -32.85
C ASP A 65 -24.98 35.48 -33.56
N SER A 66 -25.97 36.14 -32.95
CA SER A 66 -27.38 36.09 -33.37
C SER A 66 -27.75 37.00 -34.55
N SER A 67 -26.80 37.61 -35.29
CA SER A 67 -27.16 38.53 -36.37
C SER A 67 -26.18 38.55 -37.56
N GLY A 68 -26.70 38.31 -38.77
CA GLY A 68 -26.00 38.44 -40.05
C GLY A 68 -25.71 37.08 -40.71
N SER A 69 -26.01 36.93 -42.00
CA SER A 69 -25.67 35.74 -42.79
C SER A 69 -24.61 36.13 -43.81
N ASN A 70 -23.34 35.78 -43.56
CA ASN A 70 -22.34 35.80 -44.61
C ASN A 70 -22.32 34.43 -45.31
N PRO A 71 -22.04 34.36 -46.62
CA PRO A 71 -22.00 33.11 -47.37
C PRO A 71 -20.84 32.17 -46.97
N GLY A 72 -19.95 32.62 -46.07
CA GLY A 72 -18.72 31.94 -45.70
C GLY A 72 -18.76 31.14 -44.40
N ASP A 73 -19.86 31.12 -43.63
CA ASP A 73 -20.00 30.64 -42.23
C ASP A 73 -19.53 29.18 -41.98
N CYS A 74 -18.23 28.94 -42.06
CA CYS A 74 -17.64 27.61 -42.03
C CYS A 74 -16.30 27.66 -41.32
N SER A 75 -16.05 26.60 -40.56
CA SER A 75 -14.77 26.36 -39.90
C SER A 75 -14.28 24.98 -40.29
N TRP A 76 -12.96 24.84 -40.41
CA TRP A 76 -12.34 23.60 -40.80
C TRP A 76 -11.17 23.30 -39.88
N VAL A 77 -11.05 22.03 -39.52
CA VAL A 77 -9.92 21.43 -38.82
C VAL A 77 -9.49 20.23 -39.64
N ASP A 78 -8.19 20.07 -39.87
CA ASP A 78 -7.64 18.98 -40.67
C ASP A 78 -6.24 18.59 -40.15
N MET A 79 -5.75 17.42 -40.56
CA MET A 79 -4.46 16.86 -40.16
C MET A 79 -4.23 16.88 -38.65
N VAL A 80 -5.25 16.46 -37.89
CA VAL A 80 -5.09 16.21 -36.45
C VAL A 80 -4.12 15.04 -36.29
N SER A 81 -3.03 15.29 -35.58
CA SER A 81 -1.97 14.33 -35.30
C SER A 81 -1.63 14.38 -33.82
N ILE A 82 -1.46 13.21 -33.25
CA ILE A 82 -1.02 13.01 -31.86
C ILE A 82 0.38 12.43 -31.98
N THR A 83 1.34 13.09 -31.37
CA THR A 83 2.70 12.57 -31.21
C THR A 83 2.82 12.16 -29.75
N GLU A 84 2.75 10.85 -29.50
CA GLU A 84 2.97 10.30 -28.17
C GLU A 84 4.42 10.57 -27.76
N ASP A 85 4.61 11.40 -26.74
CA ASP A 85 5.94 11.72 -26.20
C ASP A 85 6.28 10.69 -25.12
N TRP A 86 6.34 9.43 -25.55
CA TRP A 86 6.78 8.34 -24.70
C TRP A 86 8.19 8.63 -24.20
N CYS A 87 8.35 8.54 -22.88
CA CYS A 87 9.66 8.59 -22.28
C CYS A 87 10.55 7.45 -22.83
N ALA A 88 11.87 7.57 -22.65
CA ALA A 88 12.82 6.68 -23.32
C ALA A 88 12.51 5.18 -23.12
N ALA A 89 12.15 4.78 -21.90
CA ALA A 89 11.78 3.39 -21.60
C ALA A 89 10.50 2.93 -22.32
N GLU A 90 9.45 3.75 -22.30
CA GLU A 90 8.18 3.46 -22.98
C GLU A 90 8.36 3.39 -24.50
N SER A 91 9.10 4.33 -25.06
CA SER A 91 9.49 4.34 -26.47
C SER A 91 10.16 3.03 -26.87
N ALA A 92 11.07 2.51 -26.05
CA ALA A 92 11.76 1.27 -26.34
C ALA A 92 10.83 0.05 -26.32
N VAL A 93 9.97 -0.06 -25.30
CA VAL A 93 9.01 -1.18 -25.15
C VAL A 93 8.02 -1.23 -26.31
N HIS A 94 7.44 -0.08 -26.68
CA HIS A 94 6.50 -0.02 -27.79
C HIS A 94 7.18 -0.24 -29.15
N GLN A 95 8.37 0.31 -29.39
CA GLN A 95 9.11 0.07 -30.63
C GLN A 95 9.54 -1.39 -30.78
N ALA A 96 9.88 -2.07 -29.68
CA ALA A 96 10.22 -3.48 -29.66
C ALA A 96 8.99 -4.41 -29.81
N LYS A 97 7.76 -3.86 -29.77
CA LYS A 97 6.49 -4.61 -29.89
C LYS A 97 6.34 -5.73 -28.86
N ILE A 98 6.68 -5.43 -27.61
CA ILE A 98 6.44 -6.34 -26.48
C ILE A 98 4.94 -6.62 -26.34
N SER A 99 4.58 -7.89 -26.12
CA SER A 99 3.20 -8.28 -25.79
C SER A 99 2.83 -7.72 -24.43
N GLU A 100 1.64 -7.13 -24.30
CA GLU A 100 1.13 -6.57 -23.03
C GLU A 100 2.12 -5.55 -22.42
N PRO A 101 2.39 -4.42 -23.13
CA PRO A 101 3.41 -3.46 -22.71
C PRO A 101 3.13 -2.86 -21.32
N ASP A 102 1.87 -2.71 -20.95
CA ASP A 102 1.47 -2.13 -19.66
C ASP A 102 1.79 -3.03 -18.45
N ASP A 103 1.82 -4.35 -18.62
CA ASP A 103 2.21 -5.28 -17.55
C ASP A 103 3.67 -5.07 -17.11
N VAL A 104 4.49 -4.60 -18.06
CA VAL A 104 5.91 -4.32 -17.86
C VAL A 104 6.12 -2.85 -17.44
N LEU A 105 5.34 -1.92 -18.01
CA LEU A 105 5.51 -0.48 -17.80
C LEU A 105 4.84 0.02 -16.50
N ASN A 106 3.72 -0.57 -16.06
CA ASN A 106 3.01 -0.12 -14.86
C ASN A 106 3.83 -0.26 -13.57
N PRO A 107 4.55 -1.38 -13.32
CA PRO A 107 5.47 -1.47 -12.19
C PRO A 107 6.55 -0.38 -12.21
N LEU A 108 7.10 -0.07 -13.39
CA LEU A 108 8.11 0.98 -13.56
C LEU A 108 7.54 2.37 -13.28
N ARG A 109 6.34 2.67 -13.78
CA ARG A 109 5.62 3.93 -13.51
C ARG A 109 5.40 4.10 -12.01
N ARG A 110 4.91 3.06 -11.32
CA ARG A 110 4.68 3.12 -9.87
C ARG A 110 5.98 3.26 -9.08
N MET A 111 7.03 2.52 -9.43
CA MET A 111 8.34 2.69 -8.80
C MET A 111 8.87 4.13 -8.98
N ARG A 112 8.76 4.69 -10.20
CA ARG A 112 9.14 6.07 -10.50
C ARG A 112 8.41 7.06 -9.60
N ASP A 113 7.09 6.97 -9.54
CA ASP A 113 6.24 7.97 -8.87
C ASP A 113 6.28 7.84 -7.34
N ASP A 114 6.37 6.61 -6.83
CA ASP A 114 6.32 6.34 -5.40
C ASP A 114 7.69 6.42 -4.71
N SER A 115 8.76 6.06 -5.43
CA SER A 115 10.05 5.74 -4.81
C SER A 115 11.17 6.68 -5.20
N LEU A 116 11.08 7.37 -6.33
CA LEU A 116 12.14 8.26 -6.78
C LEU A 116 11.88 9.70 -6.32
N LYS A 117 12.96 10.45 -6.08
CA LYS A 117 12.86 11.88 -5.82
C LYS A 117 12.40 12.62 -7.08
N ASP A 118 11.58 13.64 -6.87
CA ASP A 118 10.94 14.40 -7.94
C ASP A 118 11.97 15.06 -8.89
N ASP A 119 13.18 15.41 -8.43
CA ASP A 119 14.25 15.98 -9.26
C ASP A 119 14.83 14.98 -10.27
N TYR A 120 14.95 13.71 -9.87
CA TYR A 120 15.38 12.61 -10.75
C TYR A 120 14.30 12.25 -11.76
N VAL A 121 13.03 12.26 -11.35
CA VAL A 121 11.89 12.08 -12.25
C VAL A 121 11.85 13.20 -13.29
N ALA A 122 12.02 14.46 -12.88
CA ALA A 122 12.06 15.59 -13.78
C ALA A 122 13.22 15.47 -14.81
N ARG A 123 14.43 15.13 -14.35
CA ARG A 123 15.59 14.89 -15.24
C ARG A 123 15.35 13.73 -16.22
N TYR A 124 14.71 12.65 -15.76
CA TYR A 124 14.35 11.53 -16.63
C TYR A 124 13.45 11.96 -17.80
N TYR A 125 12.42 12.77 -17.53
CA TYR A 125 11.56 13.31 -18.58
C TYR A 125 12.28 14.33 -19.46
N ASP A 126 13.11 15.20 -18.87
CA ASP A 126 13.89 16.21 -19.57
C ASP A 126 14.88 15.59 -20.58
N TYR A 127 15.54 14.49 -20.21
CA TYR A 127 16.51 13.78 -21.06
C TYR A 127 15.88 12.77 -22.02
N SER A 128 14.63 12.35 -21.78
CA SER A 128 13.98 11.30 -22.56
C SER A 128 13.91 11.58 -24.07
N PRO A 129 13.50 12.78 -24.55
CA PRO A 129 13.45 13.07 -25.99
C PRO A 129 14.81 12.89 -26.68
N ASP A 130 15.90 13.20 -25.99
CA ASP A 130 17.26 13.06 -26.53
C ASP A 130 17.71 11.59 -26.55
N LEU A 131 17.40 10.85 -25.49
CA LEU A 131 17.65 9.40 -25.43
C LEU A 131 16.85 8.63 -26.50
N VAL A 132 15.61 9.04 -26.80
CA VAL A 132 14.82 8.48 -27.90
C VAL A 132 15.50 8.69 -29.25
N LYS A 133 16.07 9.88 -29.52
CA LYS A 133 16.84 10.14 -30.74
C LYS A 133 18.09 9.26 -30.83
N VAL A 134 18.80 9.07 -29.71
CA VAL A 134 19.97 8.19 -29.64
C VAL A 134 19.57 6.74 -29.97
N MET A 135 18.50 6.25 -29.37
CA MET A 135 17.98 4.91 -29.64
C MET A 135 17.49 4.74 -31.08
N ALA A 136 16.84 5.75 -31.67
CA ALA A 136 16.42 5.72 -33.07
C ALA A 136 17.59 5.57 -34.06
N LYS A 137 18.80 6.00 -33.70
CA LYS A 137 20.02 5.78 -34.50
C LYS A 137 20.62 4.38 -34.32
N ASN A 138 20.27 3.68 -33.26
CA ASN A 138 20.78 2.35 -32.96
C ASN A 138 19.65 1.38 -32.58
N PRO A 139 19.02 0.72 -33.57
CA PRO A 139 17.94 -0.23 -33.33
C PRO A 139 18.31 -1.36 -32.36
N ALA A 140 19.59 -1.77 -32.29
CA ALA A 140 20.02 -2.79 -31.35
C ALA A 140 19.87 -2.31 -29.89
N LEU A 141 20.09 -1.01 -29.64
CA LEU A 141 19.93 -0.41 -28.33
C LEU A 141 18.46 -0.39 -27.90
N VAL A 142 17.52 -0.16 -28.81
CA VAL A 142 16.07 -0.26 -28.56
C VAL A 142 15.69 -1.66 -28.04
N TYR A 143 16.11 -2.70 -28.76
CA TYR A 143 15.80 -4.09 -28.37
C TYR A 143 16.49 -4.50 -27.07
N GLU A 144 17.72 -4.04 -26.83
CA GLU A 144 18.44 -4.29 -25.59
C GLU A 144 17.75 -3.62 -24.40
N THR A 145 17.34 -2.34 -24.52
CA THR A 145 16.56 -1.62 -23.51
C THR A 145 15.27 -2.37 -23.17
N ALA A 146 14.48 -2.73 -24.18
CA ALA A 146 13.22 -3.45 -23.98
C ALA A 146 13.45 -4.82 -23.34
N SER A 147 14.49 -5.56 -23.74
CA SER A 147 14.83 -6.86 -23.16
C SER A 147 15.21 -6.76 -21.68
N LEU A 148 15.97 -5.73 -21.29
CA LEU A 148 16.34 -5.51 -19.89
C LEU A 148 15.13 -5.13 -19.04
N ILE A 149 14.27 -4.26 -19.57
CA ILE A 149 13.01 -3.87 -18.92
C ILE A 149 12.14 -5.11 -18.66
N VAL A 150 11.95 -5.99 -19.65
CA VAL A 150 11.19 -7.24 -19.49
C VAL A 150 11.87 -8.20 -18.52
N LYS A 151 13.21 -8.35 -18.60
CA LYS A 151 13.96 -9.26 -17.72
C LYS A 151 13.81 -8.89 -16.25
N HIS A 152 13.84 -7.59 -15.93
CA HIS A 152 13.85 -7.09 -14.57
C HIS A 152 12.48 -6.57 -14.08
N SER A 153 11.41 -6.67 -14.88
CA SER A 153 10.08 -6.17 -14.49
C SER A 153 9.54 -6.86 -13.24
N THR A 154 9.76 -8.17 -13.11
CA THR A 154 9.29 -8.97 -11.95
C THR A 154 9.90 -8.50 -10.63
N VAL A 155 11.18 -8.11 -10.59
CA VAL A 155 11.80 -7.62 -9.35
C VAL A 155 11.33 -6.21 -8.99
N VAL A 156 11.03 -5.38 -10.00
CA VAL A 156 10.40 -4.06 -9.78
C VAL A 156 8.98 -4.25 -9.26
N GLU A 157 8.23 -5.20 -9.82
CA GLU A 157 6.88 -5.54 -9.39
C GLU A 157 6.86 -6.06 -7.95
N HIS A 158 7.81 -6.92 -7.57
CA HIS A 158 7.97 -7.38 -6.19
C HIS A 158 8.17 -6.23 -5.22
N HIS A 159 9.05 -5.28 -5.54
CA HIS A 159 9.25 -4.08 -4.74
C HIS A 159 7.97 -3.26 -4.58
N VAL A 160 7.30 -3.00 -5.70
CA VAL A 160 6.06 -2.22 -5.73
C VAL A 160 4.93 -2.89 -4.95
N LYS A 161 4.88 -4.23 -4.94
CA LYS A 161 3.91 -5.03 -4.19
C LYS A 161 4.36 -5.37 -2.75
N GLY A 162 5.55 -4.93 -2.32
CA GLY A 162 6.07 -5.22 -0.98
C GLY A 162 6.39 -6.70 -0.71
N ILE A 163 6.68 -7.48 -1.76
CA ILE A 163 7.01 -8.91 -1.63
C ILE A 163 8.39 -9.07 -0.99
N LYS A 164 8.47 -9.81 0.13
CA LYS A 164 9.72 -9.94 0.93
C LYS A 164 10.74 -10.96 0.37
N ASP A 165 10.33 -11.86 -0.53
CA ASP A 165 11.22 -12.88 -1.13
C ASP A 165 11.81 -12.37 -2.47
N GLU A 166 12.79 -11.46 -2.36
CA GLU A 166 13.53 -10.93 -3.51
C GLU A 166 14.85 -11.66 -3.72
N LYS A 167 15.17 -11.99 -4.98
CA LYS A 167 16.49 -12.52 -5.33
C LYS A 167 17.54 -11.42 -5.23
N VAL A 168 18.71 -11.78 -4.74
CA VAL A 168 19.88 -10.89 -4.71
C VAL A 168 20.43 -10.65 -6.11
N ILE A 169 20.83 -9.41 -6.37
CA ILE A 169 21.45 -8.97 -7.63
C ILE A 169 22.82 -9.64 -7.75
N THR A 170 23.00 -10.40 -8.83
CA THR A 170 24.23 -11.14 -9.07
C THR A 170 25.27 -10.29 -9.79
N ARG A 171 26.53 -10.76 -9.79
CA ARG A 171 27.58 -10.12 -10.60
C ARG A 171 27.24 -10.09 -12.09
N GLY A 172 26.58 -11.13 -12.60
CA GLY A 172 26.18 -11.19 -14.01
C GLY A 172 25.15 -10.11 -14.37
N ASP A 173 24.21 -9.83 -13.46
CA ASP A 173 23.20 -8.78 -13.68
C ASP A 173 23.85 -7.39 -13.68
N VAL A 174 24.79 -7.13 -12.76
CA VAL A 174 25.57 -5.88 -12.71
C VAL A 174 26.39 -5.70 -13.99
N GLU A 175 27.11 -6.73 -14.43
CA GLU A 175 27.94 -6.66 -15.65
C GLU A 175 27.10 -6.38 -16.91
N GLU A 176 25.91 -6.97 -17.01
CA GLU A 176 24.98 -6.75 -18.12
C GLU A 176 24.45 -5.31 -18.14
N LEU A 177 23.96 -4.80 -17.01
CA LEU A 177 23.42 -3.45 -16.88
C LEU A 177 24.49 -2.37 -17.06
N VAL A 178 25.70 -2.59 -16.53
CA VAL A 178 26.85 -1.69 -16.75
C VAL A 178 27.25 -1.67 -18.23
N SER A 179 27.29 -2.82 -18.90
CA SER A 179 27.55 -2.91 -20.35
C SER A 179 26.51 -2.12 -21.16
N PHE A 180 25.23 -2.22 -20.79
CA PHE A 180 24.17 -1.43 -21.41
C PHE A 180 24.36 0.08 -21.20
N ALA A 181 24.63 0.50 -19.95
CA ALA A 181 24.86 1.91 -19.63
C ALA A 181 26.02 2.50 -20.45
N GLU A 182 27.12 1.76 -20.63
CA GLU A 182 28.25 2.18 -21.48
C GLU A 182 27.87 2.33 -22.96
N LYS A 183 27.06 1.42 -23.50
CA LYS A 183 26.59 1.53 -24.90
C LYS A 183 25.69 2.76 -25.07
N LEU A 184 24.81 3.03 -24.11
CA LEU A 184 23.95 4.20 -24.11
C LEU A 184 24.79 5.48 -24.07
N ARG A 185 25.76 5.53 -23.14
CA ARG A 185 26.74 6.62 -22.99
C ARG A 185 27.50 6.92 -24.28
N ILE A 186 28.07 5.89 -24.92
CA ILE A 186 28.75 6.01 -26.21
C ILE A 186 27.77 6.51 -27.28
N GLY A 187 26.53 6.03 -27.27
CA GLY A 187 25.47 6.48 -28.17
C GLY A 187 25.19 7.98 -28.07
N VAL A 188 25.12 8.53 -26.87
CA VAL A 188 24.95 9.98 -26.65
C VAL A 188 26.13 10.75 -27.23
N LEU A 189 27.36 10.37 -26.87
CA LEU A 189 28.57 11.07 -27.29
C LEU A 189 28.78 11.04 -28.82
N ALA A 190 28.60 9.87 -29.44
CA ALA A 190 28.87 9.67 -30.86
C ALA A 190 27.87 10.37 -31.79
N ASN A 191 26.66 10.66 -31.29
CA ASN A 191 25.59 11.23 -32.11
C ASN A 191 25.29 12.69 -31.79
N SER A 192 25.89 13.27 -30.75
CA SER A 192 25.60 14.62 -30.21
C SER A 192 25.40 15.72 -31.26
N GLU A 193 26.28 15.81 -32.26
CA GLU A 193 26.18 16.77 -33.37
C GLU A 193 25.10 16.41 -34.40
N GLN A 194 24.92 15.12 -34.69
CA GLN A 194 24.02 14.64 -35.75
C GLN A 194 22.54 14.66 -35.36
N ILE A 195 22.24 14.50 -34.07
CA ILE A 195 20.87 14.52 -33.53
C ILE A 195 20.52 15.83 -32.81
N GLY A 196 21.42 16.83 -32.88
CA GLY A 196 21.16 18.20 -32.44
C GLY A 196 21.03 18.39 -30.93
N ILE A 197 21.64 17.51 -30.12
CA ILE A 197 21.64 17.64 -28.65
C ILE A 197 22.60 18.76 -28.22
N GLY A 198 23.73 18.91 -28.90
CA GLY A 198 24.79 19.85 -28.52
C GLY A 198 25.69 19.30 -27.41
N ALA A 199 26.91 19.84 -27.29
CA ALA A 199 27.96 19.28 -26.45
C ALA A 199 27.64 19.36 -24.94
N GLU A 200 27.15 20.50 -24.48
CA GLU A 200 26.83 20.75 -23.05
C GLU A 200 25.71 19.83 -22.56
N ARG A 201 24.61 19.74 -23.30
CA ARG A 201 23.50 18.84 -23.01
C ARG A 201 23.90 17.36 -23.09
N SER A 202 24.79 16.99 -24.02
CA SER A 202 25.32 15.63 -24.10
C SER A 202 26.14 15.28 -22.85
N GLU A 203 26.89 16.24 -22.31
CA GLU A 203 27.65 16.07 -21.07
C GLU A 203 26.73 15.88 -19.86
N GLU A 204 25.63 16.65 -19.75
CA GLU A 204 24.62 16.46 -18.71
C GLU A 204 24.03 15.04 -18.71
N ILE A 205 23.62 14.56 -19.89
CA ILE A 205 23.03 13.21 -20.05
C ILE A 205 24.08 12.14 -19.75
N VAL A 206 25.34 12.33 -20.18
CA VAL A 206 26.43 11.38 -19.87
C VAL A 206 26.70 11.33 -18.38
N ASN A 207 26.74 12.46 -17.67
CA ASN A 207 26.91 12.49 -16.22
C ASN A 207 25.77 11.77 -15.50
N PHE A 208 24.54 11.93 -15.99
CA PHE A 208 23.38 11.21 -15.48
C PHE A 208 23.50 9.68 -15.68
N ILE A 209 24.00 9.24 -16.84
CA ILE A 209 24.26 7.81 -17.12
C ILE A 209 25.43 7.28 -16.26
N ASP A 210 26.48 8.07 -16.07
CA ASP A 210 27.64 7.69 -15.25
C ASP A 210 27.23 7.51 -13.78
N GLU A 211 26.38 8.38 -13.23
CA GLU A 211 25.80 8.20 -11.89
C GLU A 211 24.93 6.94 -11.81
N PHE A 212 24.11 6.66 -12.84
CA PHE A 212 23.32 5.43 -12.92
C PHE A 212 24.18 4.18 -12.90
N LYS A 213 25.30 4.20 -13.62
CA LYS A 213 26.29 3.13 -13.60
C LYS A 213 26.88 2.93 -12.20
N GLU A 214 27.24 4.00 -11.48
CA GLU A 214 27.73 3.90 -10.10
C GLU A 214 26.70 3.25 -9.16
N GLN A 215 25.42 3.59 -9.30
CA GLN A 215 24.36 2.97 -8.50
C GLN A 215 24.16 1.49 -8.85
N ILE A 216 24.28 1.11 -10.13
CA ILE A 216 24.24 -0.31 -10.55
C ILE A 216 25.41 -1.08 -9.92
N GLU A 217 26.63 -0.54 -9.94
CA GLU A 217 27.80 -1.20 -9.34
C GLU A 217 27.63 -1.39 -7.83
N ALA A 218 27.05 -0.39 -7.13
CA ALA A 218 26.76 -0.45 -5.70
C ALA A 218 25.63 -1.41 -5.31
N SER A 219 24.88 -1.94 -6.28
CA SER A 219 23.76 -2.87 -6.05
C SER A 219 24.19 -4.32 -5.83
N LEU A 220 25.45 -4.66 -6.11
CA LEU A 220 25.95 -6.03 -6.05
C LEU A 220 25.72 -6.68 -4.68
N GLY A 221 25.04 -7.83 -4.67
CA GLY A 221 24.79 -8.61 -3.47
C GLY A 221 23.63 -8.11 -2.60
N LYS A 222 22.91 -7.08 -3.06
CA LYS A 222 21.68 -6.57 -2.44
C LYS A 222 20.44 -7.10 -3.17
N THR A 223 19.28 -7.05 -2.55
CA THR A 223 18.00 -7.16 -3.28
C THR A 223 17.74 -5.89 -4.09
N PHE A 224 16.76 -5.91 -5.00
CA PHE A 224 16.38 -4.72 -5.77
C PHE A 224 15.86 -3.63 -4.83
N SER A 225 14.99 -3.99 -3.89
CA SER A 225 14.47 -3.07 -2.86
C SER A 225 15.57 -2.43 -2.04
N GLU A 226 16.56 -3.19 -1.58
CA GLU A 226 17.70 -2.68 -0.82
C GLU A 226 18.58 -1.74 -1.65
N ALA A 227 18.93 -2.16 -2.87
CA ALA A 227 19.72 -1.35 -3.78
C ALA A 227 19.04 -0.02 -4.13
N LEU A 228 17.73 -0.07 -4.41
CA LEU A 228 16.94 1.13 -4.66
C LEU A 228 16.94 2.04 -3.43
N ARG A 229 16.63 1.52 -2.23
CA ARG A 229 16.60 2.31 -0.98
C ARG A 229 17.93 2.99 -0.64
N ASP A 230 19.03 2.31 -0.89
CA ASP A 230 20.38 2.84 -0.66
C ASP A 230 20.82 3.87 -1.70
N SER A 231 20.14 3.92 -2.86
CA SER A 231 20.52 4.76 -3.97
C SER A 231 20.30 6.25 -3.71
N VAL A 232 20.98 7.08 -4.48
CA VAL A 232 20.76 8.53 -4.48
C VAL A 232 19.39 8.94 -5.02
N TYR A 233 18.73 8.04 -5.76
CA TYR A 233 17.42 8.26 -6.40
C TYR A 233 16.26 8.14 -5.43
N TYR A 234 16.42 7.34 -4.38
CA TYR A 234 15.32 7.00 -3.49
C TYR A 234 14.88 8.22 -2.68
N LYS A 235 13.57 8.45 -2.67
CA LYS A 235 12.91 9.56 -1.97
C LYS A 235 13.21 9.56 -0.47
N SER A 236 13.43 8.39 0.13
CA SER A 236 13.52 8.25 1.57
C SER A 236 14.96 8.24 2.10
N LYS A 237 15.43 9.44 2.47
CA LYS A 237 16.28 9.68 3.65
C LYS A 237 15.61 10.60 4.69
N GLY A 238 14.39 11.09 4.42
CA GLY A 238 13.71 12.11 5.22
C GLY A 238 13.15 11.59 6.54
N VAL A 239 12.39 10.49 6.50
CA VAL A 239 11.74 9.94 7.70
C VAL A 239 12.75 9.22 8.59
N THR A 240 12.93 9.72 9.80
CA THR A 240 13.87 9.20 10.81
C THR A 240 13.16 8.45 11.94
N GLU A 241 11.88 8.74 12.17
CA GLU A 241 11.07 8.08 13.18
C GLU A 241 9.66 7.82 12.65
N LEU A 242 9.08 6.68 13.02
CA LEU A 242 7.68 6.33 12.80
C LEU A 242 7.18 5.54 14.01
N ASN A 243 6.08 6.01 14.60
CA ASN A 243 5.43 5.44 15.77
C ASN A 243 3.95 5.28 15.48
N VAL A 244 3.38 4.15 15.92
CA VAL A 244 1.95 3.85 15.82
C VAL A 244 1.45 3.55 17.22
N THR A 245 0.40 4.24 17.66
CA THR A 245 -0.07 4.14 19.04
C THR A 245 -1.60 4.22 19.10
N PRO A 246 -2.28 3.24 19.73
CA PRO A 246 -1.71 2.00 20.27
C PRO A 246 -1.34 1.00 19.15
N ALA A 247 -0.49 0.01 19.45
CA ALA A 247 -0.14 -1.07 18.51
C ALA A 247 -1.27 -2.11 18.34
N VAL A 248 -2.15 -2.22 19.34
CA VAL A 248 -3.40 -2.97 19.27
C VAL A 248 -4.53 -2.00 19.60
N VAL A 249 -5.53 -1.91 18.74
CA VAL A 249 -6.62 -0.93 18.84
C VAL A 249 -7.97 -1.63 18.70
N VAL A 250 -8.95 -1.23 19.51
CA VAL A 250 -10.31 -1.74 19.34
C VAL A 250 -10.98 -0.98 18.20
N GLN A 251 -11.62 -1.70 17.27
CA GLN A 251 -12.34 -1.11 16.15
C GLN A 251 -13.33 -0.03 16.63
N GLY A 252 -13.26 1.15 16.01
CA GLY A 252 -14.02 2.34 16.42
C GLY A 252 -13.22 3.31 17.29
N GLU A 253 -12.08 2.90 17.85
CA GLU A 253 -11.13 3.80 18.50
C GLU A 253 -10.19 4.47 17.49
N THR A 254 -9.35 5.39 17.96
CA THR A 254 -8.40 6.13 17.13
C THR A 254 -6.99 5.58 17.26
N VAL A 255 -6.32 5.38 16.13
CA VAL A 255 -4.88 5.14 16.05
C VAL A 255 -4.18 6.46 15.74
N SER A 256 -3.11 6.77 16.48
CA SER A 256 -2.22 7.88 16.20
C SER A 256 -0.94 7.39 15.55
N ILE A 257 -0.60 7.98 14.41
CA ILE A 257 0.61 7.71 13.64
C ILE A 257 1.44 8.97 13.68
N THR A 258 2.63 8.89 14.24
CA THR A 258 3.51 10.05 14.44
C THR A 258 4.92 9.72 13.97
N GLY A 259 5.71 10.74 13.71
CA GLY A 259 7.10 10.54 13.33
C GLY A 259 7.86 11.81 13.06
N LYS A 260 9.11 11.63 12.62
CA LYS A 260 10.06 12.70 12.33
C LYS A 260 10.50 12.62 10.88
N ALA A 261 10.51 13.75 10.19
CA ALA A 261 11.10 13.94 8.86
C ALA A 261 11.89 15.26 8.78
N LEU A 262 12.38 15.67 7.61
CA LEU A 262 12.95 17.01 7.48
C LEU A 262 11.86 18.07 7.66
N PRO A 263 12.21 19.27 8.17
CA PRO A 263 11.24 20.35 8.35
C PRO A 263 10.46 20.69 7.07
N ASN A 264 9.13 20.77 7.18
CA ASN A 264 8.22 21.03 6.05
C ASN A 264 8.23 19.97 4.94
N GLU A 265 8.81 18.78 5.19
CA GLU A 265 8.88 17.71 4.21
C GLU A 265 7.53 16.99 4.05
N PRO A 266 7.06 16.77 2.82
CA PRO A 266 5.93 15.89 2.57
C PRO A 266 6.32 14.42 2.81
N VAL A 267 5.56 13.72 3.65
CA VAL A 267 5.73 12.31 3.98
C VAL A 267 4.52 11.52 3.49
N TRP A 268 4.76 10.43 2.76
CA TRP A 268 3.72 9.48 2.37
C TRP A 268 3.65 8.34 3.39
N LEU A 269 2.51 8.22 4.04
CA LEU A 269 2.16 7.08 4.89
C LEU A 269 1.43 6.07 4.02
N LYS A 270 1.98 4.86 3.86
CA LYS A 270 1.32 3.76 3.15
C LYS A 270 0.76 2.76 4.15
N PHE A 271 -0.47 2.31 3.91
CA PHE A 271 -1.23 1.37 4.70
C PHE A 271 -1.55 0.17 3.84
N SER A 272 -1.05 -0.99 4.23
CA SER A 272 -1.26 -2.23 3.49
C SER A 272 -2.00 -3.25 4.36
N PHE A 273 -3.05 -3.85 3.81
CA PHE A 273 -3.75 -4.97 4.42
C PHE A 273 -4.25 -5.95 3.36
N ALA A 274 -4.39 -7.21 3.75
CA ALA A 274 -4.97 -8.26 2.93
C ALA A 274 -6.09 -8.97 3.69
N ILE A 275 -7.17 -9.28 2.99
CA ILE A 275 -8.32 -10.02 3.53
C ILE A 275 -8.81 -11.05 2.52
N SER A 276 -9.23 -12.21 3.01
CA SER A 276 -9.85 -13.25 2.19
C SER A 276 -11.37 -13.21 2.34
N LEU A 277 -12.08 -13.04 1.24
CA LEU A 277 -13.53 -12.97 1.16
C LEU A 277 -14.10 -14.35 0.80
N PRO A 278 -15.02 -14.92 1.58
CA PRO A 278 -15.58 -16.24 1.26
C PRO A 278 -16.44 -16.18 0.00
N VAL A 279 -16.35 -17.22 -0.82
CA VAL A 279 -17.20 -17.39 -2.01
C VAL A 279 -18.40 -18.28 -1.65
N SER A 280 -19.61 -17.79 -1.94
CA SER A 280 -20.86 -18.53 -1.77
C SER A 280 -21.63 -18.54 -3.08
N GLU A 281 -21.98 -19.73 -3.56
CA GLU A 281 -22.70 -19.90 -4.83
C GLU A 281 -22.00 -19.21 -6.03
N GLY A 282 -20.66 -19.19 -6.02
CA GLY A 282 -19.85 -18.54 -7.05
C GLY A 282 -19.72 -17.01 -6.92
N ASN A 283 -20.36 -16.40 -5.92
CA ASN A 283 -20.31 -14.96 -5.68
C ASN A 283 -19.48 -14.62 -4.44
N TYR A 284 -18.88 -13.44 -4.44
CA TYR A 284 -18.27 -12.83 -3.27
C TYR A 284 -18.87 -11.43 -3.05
N SER A 285 -18.99 -11.03 -1.79
CA SER A 285 -19.42 -9.67 -1.44
C SER A 285 -18.93 -9.31 -0.04
N ARG A 286 -18.47 -8.08 0.11
CA ARG A 286 -18.08 -7.52 1.41
C ARG A 286 -18.43 -6.05 1.47
N ASP A 287 -19.15 -5.69 2.53
CA ASP A 287 -19.43 -4.30 2.89
C ASP A 287 -18.48 -3.86 4.02
N PHE A 288 -17.89 -2.68 3.82
CA PHE A 288 -17.10 -1.96 4.79
C PHE A 288 -17.84 -0.68 5.15
N THR A 289 -18.59 -0.70 6.24
CA THR A 289 -19.53 0.36 6.59
C THR A 289 -18.89 1.38 7.53
N GLY A 290 -19.01 2.66 7.20
CA GLY A 290 -18.61 3.74 8.07
C GLY A 290 -17.10 3.99 8.18
N ILE A 291 -16.31 3.58 7.19
CA ILE A 291 -14.88 3.92 7.11
C ILE A 291 -14.72 5.43 7.06
N HIS A 292 -13.86 5.97 7.91
CA HIS A 292 -13.51 7.39 7.88
C HIS A 292 -12.23 7.61 7.07
N LEU A 293 -12.41 8.08 5.83
CA LEU A 293 -11.31 8.41 4.94
C LEU A 293 -10.78 9.82 5.28
N PRO A 294 -9.47 9.98 5.55
CA PRO A 294 -8.92 11.28 5.92
C PRO A 294 -9.00 12.30 4.79
N THR A 295 -8.99 13.59 5.15
CA THR A 295 -8.89 14.69 4.21
C THR A 295 -7.45 14.84 3.69
N GLY A 296 -7.29 15.48 2.53
CA GLY A 296 -5.98 15.71 1.90
C GLY A 296 -5.57 14.64 0.89
N ASN A 297 -4.35 14.77 0.39
CA ASN A 297 -3.85 13.96 -0.70
C ASN A 297 -3.74 12.49 -0.31
N LYS A 298 -4.45 11.66 -1.08
CA LYS A 298 -4.53 10.22 -0.84
C LYS A 298 -4.72 9.47 -2.15
N SER A 299 -4.32 8.22 -2.17
CA SER A 299 -4.60 7.29 -3.27
C SER A 299 -4.86 5.91 -2.70
N LEU A 300 -5.58 5.09 -3.47
CA LEU A 300 -5.89 3.72 -3.11
C LEU A 300 -5.54 2.82 -4.28
N PHE A 301 -4.76 1.79 -4.00
CA PHE A 301 -4.47 0.72 -4.94
C PHE A 301 -5.08 -0.58 -4.43
N LEU A 302 -5.78 -1.30 -5.29
CA LEU A 302 -6.43 -2.55 -4.96
C LEU A 302 -5.92 -3.64 -5.91
N THR A 303 -5.64 -4.81 -5.35
CA THR A 303 -5.40 -6.05 -6.09
C THR A 303 -6.39 -7.09 -5.61
N VAL A 304 -7.13 -7.71 -6.52
CA VAL A 304 -8.16 -8.71 -6.21
C VAL A 304 -7.92 -9.95 -7.05
N GLU A 305 -7.78 -11.09 -6.38
CA GLU A 305 -7.47 -12.38 -7.03
C GLU A 305 -8.66 -13.35 -6.95
N ASN A 306 -8.70 -14.30 -7.88
CA ASN A 306 -9.74 -15.31 -8.06
C ASN A 306 -11.11 -14.74 -8.46
N VAL A 307 -11.12 -13.70 -9.30
CA VAL A 307 -12.35 -13.01 -9.74
C VAL A 307 -12.60 -13.12 -11.24
N LYS A 308 -13.86 -13.30 -11.65
CA LYS A 308 -14.34 -13.20 -13.05
C LYS A 308 -14.82 -11.80 -13.38
N ASP A 309 -15.41 -11.13 -12.41
CA ASP A 309 -15.80 -9.73 -12.47
C ASP A 309 -15.74 -9.12 -11.09
N ILE A 310 -15.75 -7.80 -11.05
CA ILE A 310 -15.70 -7.01 -9.83
C ILE A 310 -16.52 -5.73 -9.99
N GLN A 311 -17.21 -5.38 -8.92
CA GLN A 311 -17.83 -4.10 -8.69
C GLN A 311 -17.29 -3.52 -7.37
N ILE A 312 -16.88 -2.26 -7.41
CA ILE A 312 -16.42 -1.50 -6.24
C ILE A 312 -17.29 -0.25 -6.14
N ILE A 313 -17.95 -0.07 -5.00
CA ILE A 313 -18.91 1.01 -4.78
C ILE A 313 -18.42 1.84 -3.60
N PHE A 314 -18.27 3.15 -3.79
CA PHE A 314 -18.03 4.11 -2.73
C PHE A 314 -19.30 4.93 -2.52
N GLU A 315 -19.85 4.91 -1.32
CA GLU A 315 -21.00 5.74 -0.94
C GLU A 315 -20.60 6.73 0.15
N ALA A 316 -20.74 8.02 -0.10
CA ALA A 316 -20.41 9.06 0.87
C ALA A 316 -21.32 10.28 0.69
N GLY A 317 -21.94 10.75 1.78
CA GLY A 317 -22.73 12.00 1.76
C GLY A 317 -23.97 12.01 0.84
N GLY A 318 -24.38 10.85 0.30
CA GLY A 318 -25.46 10.73 -0.68
C GLY A 318 -24.98 10.61 -2.14
N ASP A 319 -23.68 10.72 -2.38
CA ASP A 319 -23.04 10.45 -3.67
C ASP A 319 -22.54 9.01 -3.74
N THR A 320 -22.56 8.45 -4.95
CA THR A 320 -22.12 7.08 -5.24
C THR A 320 -21.13 7.09 -6.41
N ILE A 321 -19.96 6.48 -6.21
CA ILE A 321 -18.95 6.25 -7.25
C ILE A 321 -18.83 4.74 -7.43
N GLU A 322 -18.94 4.28 -8.68
CA GLU A 322 -18.88 2.86 -9.00
C GLU A 322 -17.79 2.55 -10.03
N TYR A 323 -17.02 1.50 -9.75
CA TYR A 323 -16.13 0.86 -10.70
C TYR A 323 -16.64 -0.52 -11.00
N TYR A 324 -16.68 -0.89 -12.28
CA TYR A 324 -17.07 -2.22 -12.73
C TYR A 324 -16.09 -2.71 -13.79
N SER A 325 -15.69 -3.98 -13.70
CA SER A 325 -14.84 -4.60 -14.71
C SER A 325 -15.10 -6.10 -14.84
N ASN A 326 -15.00 -6.60 -16.07
CA ASN A 326 -14.85 -8.02 -16.35
C ASN A 326 -13.36 -8.38 -16.36
N VAL A 327 -12.99 -9.46 -15.67
CA VAL A 327 -11.60 -9.81 -15.38
C VAL A 327 -11.19 -11.05 -16.16
N THR A 328 -10.13 -10.92 -16.95
CA THR A 328 -9.51 -12.05 -17.66
C THR A 328 -8.24 -12.46 -16.91
N GLY A 329 -8.05 -13.75 -16.66
CA GLY A 329 -6.87 -14.25 -15.93
C GLY A 329 -7.00 -14.29 -14.41
N GLY A 330 -8.14 -13.87 -13.85
CA GLY A 330 -8.46 -14.05 -12.43
C GLY A 330 -7.87 -12.99 -11.49
N ILE A 331 -7.13 -12.00 -11.99
CA ILE A 331 -6.50 -10.94 -11.19
C ILE A 331 -6.96 -9.58 -11.71
N PHE A 332 -7.46 -8.74 -10.81
CA PHE A 332 -7.84 -7.36 -11.09
C PHE A 332 -6.99 -6.40 -10.28
N THR A 333 -6.54 -5.32 -10.92
CA THR A 333 -5.83 -4.22 -10.25
C THR A 333 -6.43 -2.89 -10.64
N ILE A 334 -6.62 -2.00 -9.67
CA ILE A 334 -7.07 -0.62 -9.92
C ILE A 334 -6.29 0.36 -9.06
N PHE A 335 -5.91 1.49 -9.66
CA PHE A 335 -5.45 2.68 -8.98
C PHE A 335 -6.58 3.71 -8.95
N ILE A 336 -6.95 4.14 -7.75
CA ILE A 336 -8.01 5.11 -7.52
C ILE A 336 -7.33 6.40 -7.02
N PRO A 337 -7.34 7.48 -7.83
CA PRO A 337 -6.71 8.75 -7.48
C PRO A 337 -7.52 9.49 -6.41
N GLU A 338 -6.92 10.52 -5.80
CA GLU A 338 -7.54 11.34 -4.75
C GLU A 338 -8.94 11.86 -5.09
N THR A 339 -9.14 12.24 -6.35
CA THR A 339 -10.39 12.85 -6.86
C THR A 339 -11.60 11.94 -6.69
N ASP A 340 -11.36 10.63 -6.68
CA ASP A 340 -12.41 9.62 -6.66
C ASP A 340 -12.54 8.97 -5.28
N ILE A 341 -11.74 9.41 -4.30
CA ILE A 341 -11.80 8.94 -2.92
C ILE A 341 -12.49 10.01 -2.07
N PRO A 342 -13.79 9.84 -1.73
CA PRO A 342 -14.53 10.84 -0.99
C PRO A 342 -13.94 11.01 0.42
N PRO A 343 -13.74 12.25 0.89
CA PRO A 343 -13.29 12.48 2.27
C PRO A 343 -14.43 12.24 3.27
N GLY A 344 -14.08 11.83 4.48
CA GLY A 344 -15.03 11.63 5.58
C GLY A 344 -15.60 10.22 5.62
N LYS A 345 -16.80 10.08 6.19
CA LYS A 345 -17.45 8.78 6.40
C LYS A 345 -17.97 8.23 5.08
N CYS A 346 -17.49 7.04 4.72
CA CYS A 346 -17.78 6.36 3.47
C CYS A 346 -18.11 4.88 3.73
N ASN A 347 -19.08 4.35 3.00
CA ASN A 347 -19.27 2.90 2.87
C ASN A 347 -18.59 2.43 1.60
N ILE A 348 -17.87 1.31 1.69
CA ILE A 348 -17.21 0.69 0.55
C ILE A 348 -17.77 -0.72 0.39
N THR A 349 -18.27 -1.05 -0.79
CA THR A 349 -18.70 -2.41 -1.13
C THR A 349 -17.80 -2.97 -2.21
N VAL A 350 -17.34 -4.20 -2.03
CA VAL A 350 -16.56 -4.96 -3.02
C VAL A 350 -17.28 -6.29 -3.28
N CYS A 351 -17.75 -6.51 -4.50
CA CYS A 351 -18.53 -7.70 -4.84
C CYS A 351 -18.33 -8.14 -6.31
N GLY A 352 -18.75 -9.36 -6.62
CA GLY A 352 -18.71 -9.90 -7.99
C GLY A 352 -18.79 -11.42 -8.02
N ASN A 353 -18.46 -11.98 -9.19
CA ASN A 353 -18.36 -13.43 -9.41
C ASN A 353 -16.90 -13.90 -9.28
N ALA A 354 -16.68 -15.00 -8.57
CA ALA A 354 -15.37 -15.62 -8.42
C ALA A 354 -15.04 -16.54 -9.61
N THR A 355 -13.76 -16.87 -9.80
CA THR A 355 -13.32 -17.91 -10.74
C THR A 355 -13.95 -19.28 -10.39
N ASP A 356 -14.05 -20.17 -11.38
CA ASP A 356 -14.56 -21.52 -11.13
C ASP A 356 -13.74 -22.22 -10.02
N ASP A 357 -14.43 -22.94 -9.14
CA ASP A 357 -13.86 -23.67 -7.98
C ASP A 357 -13.19 -22.81 -6.89
N ALA A 358 -13.19 -21.47 -7.00
CA ALA A 358 -12.68 -20.61 -5.95
C ALA A 358 -13.55 -20.70 -4.69
N THR A 359 -12.91 -20.97 -3.55
CA THR A 359 -13.55 -20.94 -2.23
C THR A 359 -13.43 -19.58 -1.54
N SER A 360 -12.51 -18.74 -2.03
CA SER A 360 -12.27 -17.40 -1.51
C SER A 360 -11.66 -16.47 -2.56
N VAL A 361 -11.90 -15.17 -2.40
CA VAL A 361 -11.30 -14.07 -3.18
C VAL A 361 -10.34 -13.31 -2.27
N ASN A 362 -9.10 -13.11 -2.72
CA ASN A 362 -8.10 -12.38 -1.94
C ASN A 362 -8.12 -10.90 -2.35
N LEU A 363 -8.41 -10.03 -1.40
CA LEU A 363 -8.38 -8.58 -1.56
C LEU A 363 -7.16 -8.03 -0.84
N THR A 364 -6.22 -7.44 -1.59
CA THR A 364 -5.08 -6.69 -1.05
C THR A 364 -5.27 -5.22 -1.36
N THR A 365 -5.01 -4.35 -0.39
CA THR A 365 -5.14 -2.90 -0.56
C THR A 365 -3.88 -2.20 -0.10
N ASP A 366 -3.47 -1.17 -0.85
CA ASP A 366 -2.46 -0.19 -0.45
C ASP A 366 -3.09 1.20 -0.49
N MET A 367 -3.34 1.79 0.67
CA MET A 367 -3.75 3.19 0.77
C MET A 367 -2.53 4.06 1.03
N SER A 368 -2.33 5.13 0.27
CA SER A 368 -1.28 6.13 0.53
C SER A 368 -1.92 7.44 0.96
N ILE A 369 -1.43 8.04 2.05
CA ILE A 369 -1.90 9.32 2.57
C ILE A 369 -0.70 10.23 2.77
N LYS A 370 -0.78 11.45 2.24
CA LYS A 370 0.27 12.46 2.39
C LYS A 370 0.06 13.28 3.67
N VAL A 371 1.10 13.37 4.49
CA VAL A 371 1.20 14.33 5.59
C VAL A 371 2.37 15.28 5.34
N ILE A 372 2.38 16.43 5.98
CA ILE A 372 3.49 17.40 5.89
C ILE A 372 4.07 17.55 7.28
N ALA A 373 5.37 17.30 7.42
CA ALA A 373 6.09 17.54 8.66
C ALA A 373 6.12 19.04 9.00
N ASP A 374 6.05 19.40 10.26
CA ASP A 374 6.09 20.79 10.68
C ASP A 374 7.50 21.39 10.60
N SER A 375 7.69 22.62 11.08
CA SER A 375 9.00 23.29 11.09
C SER A 375 10.05 22.60 11.98
N ASN A 376 9.64 21.71 12.88
CA ASN A 376 10.51 20.89 13.72
C ASN A 376 10.72 19.48 13.14
N GLY A 377 10.11 19.19 11.99
CA GLY A 377 10.13 17.89 11.36
C GLY A 377 9.10 16.90 11.93
N ASP A 378 8.19 17.32 12.80
CA ASP A 378 7.15 16.44 13.36
C ASP A 378 5.98 16.27 12.40
N PHE A 379 5.54 15.03 12.16
CA PHE A 379 4.28 14.76 11.48
C PHE A 379 3.37 13.89 12.35
N SER A 380 2.05 14.04 12.15
CA SER A 380 1.05 13.23 12.84
C SER A 380 -0.19 13.01 11.98
N LEU A 381 -0.77 11.82 12.05
CA LEU A 381 -2.06 11.46 11.48
C LEU A 381 -2.84 10.64 12.49
N ASN A 382 -4.06 11.08 12.80
CA ASN A 382 -5.00 10.32 13.62
C ASN A 382 -6.06 9.70 12.72
N ILE A 383 -6.26 8.39 12.83
CA ILE A 383 -7.19 7.62 11.99
C ILE A 383 -8.22 6.96 12.91
N SER A 384 -9.51 7.16 12.62
CA SER A 384 -10.57 6.37 13.23
C SER A 384 -10.58 4.97 12.62
N THR A 385 -10.65 3.95 13.46
CA THR A 385 -10.78 2.55 13.03
C THR A 385 -12.23 2.11 12.87
N GLU A 386 -13.20 3.02 12.98
CA GLU A 386 -14.59 2.71 12.66
C GLU A 386 -14.71 2.20 11.22
N GLY A 387 -15.36 1.07 11.02
CA GLY A 387 -15.53 0.44 9.70
C GLY A 387 -14.28 -0.22 9.12
N VAL A 388 -13.09 0.06 9.68
CA VAL A 388 -11.82 -0.55 9.26
C VAL A 388 -11.84 -2.04 9.64
N PRO A 389 -11.55 -2.97 8.72
CA PRO A 389 -11.55 -4.40 9.02
C PRO A 389 -10.67 -4.79 10.21
N ILE A 390 -11.07 -5.85 10.89
CA ILE A 390 -10.25 -6.50 11.92
C ILE A 390 -9.09 -7.21 11.21
N GLY A 391 -7.88 -7.03 11.71
CA GLY A 391 -6.68 -7.60 11.10
C GLY A 391 -5.43 -6.80 11.41
N GLU A 392 -4.31 -7.32 10.94
CA GLU A 392 -3.02 -6.64 11.01
C GLU A 392 -2.84 -5.73 9.78
N TYR A 393 -2.40 -4.50 10.03
CA TYR A 393 -2.11 -3.49 9.02
C TYR A 393 -0.64 -3.13 9.09
N GLN A 394 0.03 -3.16 7.94
CA GLN A 394 1.39 -2.62 7.81
C GLN A 394 1.32 -1.14 7.46
N ILE A 395 2.07 -0.33 8.19
CA ILE A 395 2.18 1.12 8.01
C ILE A 395 3.63 1.43 7.69
N THR A 396 3.88 2.06 6.55
CA THR A 396 5.22 2.46 6.13
C THR A 396 5.33 3.97 5.91
N ALA A 397 6.49 4.52 6.26
CA ALA A 397 6.87 5.89 5.97
C ALA A 397 8.34 5.91 5.58
N GLY A 398 8.63 6.17 4.31
CA GLY A 398 9.97 5.93 3.76
C GLY A 398 10.39 4.47 3.92
N ALA A 399 11.55 4.23 4.54
CA ALA A 399 12.08 2.89 4.79
C ALA A 399 11.60 2.25 6.12
N ILE A 400 10.85 2.98 6.96
CA ILE A 400 10.45 2.49 8.28
C ILE A 400 9.07 1.83 8.18
N GLU A 401 8.95 0.59 8.67
CA GLU A 401 7.71 -0.20 8.76
C GLU A 401 7.28 -0.35 10.23
N ARG A 402 5.97 -0.26 10.47
CA ARG A 402 5.30 -0.53 11.74
C ARG A 402 4.03 -1.32 11.46
N THR A 403 3.52 -2.01 12.48
CA THR A 403 2.24 -2.72 12.39
C THR A 403 1.23 -2.16 13.38
N VAL A 404 -0.05 -2.30 13.06
CA VAL A 404 -1.16 -2.13 14.01
C VAL A 404 -2.16 -3.25 13.84
N LEU A 405 -2.59 -3.83 14.95
CA LEU A 405 -3.61 -4.85 14.99
C LEU A 405 -4.95 -4.23 15.40
N VAL A 406 -5.93 -4.25 14.49
CA VAL A 406 -7.31 -3.84 14.78
C VAL A 406 -8.08 -5.06 15.28
N VAL A 407 -8.67 -4.98 16.48
CA VAL A 407 -9.45 -6.07 17.11
C VAL A 407 -10.89 -5.64 17.37
N SER A 408 -11.83 -6.58 17.43
CA SER A 408 -13.22 -6.27 17.82
C SER A 408 -13.37 -5.96 19.31
N ALA A 409 -12.51 -6.54 20.15
CA ALA A 409 -12.50 -6.34 21.60
C ALA A 409 -11.17 -6.82 22.19
N LEU A 410 -10.82 -6.28 23.37
CA LEU A 410 -9.64 -6.72 24.11
C LEU A 410 -9.84 -8.10 24.75
N VAL A 411 -11.03 -8.34 25.32
CA VAL A 411 -11.41 -9.64 25.87
C VAL A 411 -12.82 -9.94 25.41
N HIS A 412 -13.04 -11.10 24.81
CA HIS A 412 -14.31 -11.46 24.17
C HIS A 412 -14.74 -12.88 24.55
N ASN A 413 -15.98 -13.03 25.00
CA ASN A 413 -16.58 -14.34 25.21
C ASN A 413 -17.27 -14.81 23.92
N LEU A 414 -16.71 -15.83 23.27
CA LEU A 414 -17.22 -16.35 21.99
C LEU A 414 -18.62 -16.96 22.10
N ASN A 415 -19.03 -17.38 23.30
CA ASN A 415 -20.31 -18.03 23.53
C ASN A 415 -21.44 -17.02 23.74
N THR A 416 -21.17 -15.89 24.42
CA THR A 416 -22.18 -14.87 24.72
C THR A 416 -22.11 -13.67 23.78
N GLY A 417 -20.99 -13.47 23.10
CA GLY A 417 -20.71 -12.28 22.31
C GLY A 417 -20.33 -11.05 23.15
N GLU A 418 -20.19 -11.20 24.47
CA GLU A 418 -19.89 -10.10 25.38
C GLU A 418 -18.41 -9.70 25.34
N ASN A 419 -18.15 -8.40 25.48
CA ASN A 419 -16.82 -7.79 25.45
C ASN A 419 -16.46 -7.22 26.83
N PHE A 420 -15.19 -7.34 27.19
CA PHE A 420 -14.65 -6.91 28.47
C PHE A 420 -13.30 -6.20 28.27
N SER A 421 -12.95 -5.36 29.25
CA SER A 421 -11.65 -4.66 29.27
C SER A 421 -10.54 -5.45 29.98
N THR A 422 -10.89 -6.46 30.79
CA THR A 422 -9.96 -7.27 31.59
C THR A 422 -10.37 -8.74 31.55
N ILE A 423 -9.41 -9.65 31.80
CA ILE A 423 -9.70 -11.09 31.81
C ILE A 423 -10.57 -11.41 33.02
N GLN A 424 -10.29 -10.83 34.20
CA GLN A 424 -11.09 -11.09 35.39
C GLN A 424 -12.56 -10.70 35.20
N ALA A 425 -12.86 -9.54 34.58
CA ALA A 425 -14.24 -9.13 34.34
C ALA A 425 -15.00 -10.13 33.44
N ALA A 426 -14.31 -10.73 32.47
CA ALA A 426 -14.88 -11.76 31.60
C ALA A 426 -15.16 -13.06 32.36
N VAL A 427 -14.27 -13.46 33.28
CA VAL A 427 -14.49 -14.61 34.17
C VAL A 427 -15.65 -14.35 35.12
N ASP A 428 -15.74 -13.15 35.71
CA ASP A 428 -16.75 -12.80 36.71
C ASP A 428 -18.16 -12.65 36.12
N ALA A 429 -18.26 -12.30 34.84
CA ALA A 429 -19.51 -12.01 34.17
C ALA A 429 -20.58 -13.09 34.40
N VAL A 430 -21.80 -12.66 34.73
CA VAL A 430 -22.90 -13.56 35.11
C VAL A 430 -23.24 -14.53 33.97
N ASN A 431 -23.15 -14.07 32.72
CA ASN A 431 -23.45 -14.88 31.54
C ASN A 431 -22.26 -15.73 31.09
N THR A 432 -21.05 -15.52 31.63
CA THR A 432 -19.93 -16.44 31.44
C THR A 432 -20.16 -17.65 32.33
N THR A 433 -20.51 -18.79 31.73
CA THR A 433 -20.76 -20.06 32.42
C THR A 433 -19.73 -21.13 32.03
N ASP A 434 -19.75 -22.26 32.73
CA ASP A 434 -18.87 -23.40 32.45
C ASP A 434 -18.94 -23.85 30.99
N GLY A 435 -17.77 -24.18 30.42
CA GLY A 435 -17.58 -24.56 29.02
C GLY A 435 -17.37 -23.39 28.06
N HIS A 436 -17.45 -22.14 28.53
CA HIS A 436 -17.27 -20.97 27.65
C HIS A 436 -15.81 -20.76 27.24
N THR A 437 -15.63 -20.12 26.08
CA THR A 437 -14.33 -19.72 25.53
C THR A 437 -14.18 -18.21 25.53
N ILE A 438 -13.12 -17.73 26.18
CA ILE A 438 -12.70 -16.34 26.23
C ILE A 438 -11.45 -16.18 25.35
N THR A 439 -11.48 -15.24 24.43
CA THR A 439 -10.32 -14.81 23.64
C THR A 439 -9.78 -13.48 24.14
N VAL A 440 -8.45 -13.35 24.19
CA VAL A 440 -7.74 -12.21 24.77
C VAL A 440 -6.78 -11.62 23.75
N ALA A 441 -6.83 -10.31 23.54
CA ALA A 441 -5.96 -9.59 22.61
C ALA A 441 -4.50 -9.56 23.09
N PRO A 442 -3.52 -9.42 22.17
CA PRO A 442 -2.10 -9.44 22.50
C PRO A 442 -1.61 -8.09 23.06
N ILE A 443 -1.98 -7.78 24.29
CA ILE A 443 -1.49 -6.62 25.04
C ILE A 443 -1.00 -7.02 26.43
N THR A 444 -0.52 -6.05 27.20
CA THR A 444 -0.22 -6.23 28.63
C THR A 444 -1.45 -5.96 29.49
N TYR A 445 -1.88 -6.97 30.24
CA TYR A 445 -2.90 -6.90 31.28
C TYR A 445 -2.22 -6.89 32.64
N ASN A 446 -2.43 -5.83 33.42
CA ASN A 446 -1.94 -5.75 34.80
C ASN A 446 -3.05 -6.21 35.75
N GLU A 447 -3.11 -7.51 36.02
CA GLU A 447 -4.14 -8.15 36.86
C GLU A 447 -3.63 -9.44 37.51
N ASN A 448 -4.34 -9.89 38.54
CA ASN A 448 -4.24 -11.24 39.10
C ASN A 448 -5.60 -11.91 38.83
N VAL A 449 -5.60 -13.03 38.11
CA VAL A 449 -6.80 -13.65 37.55
C VAL A 449 -7.17 -14.92 38.31
N ASN A 450 -8.33 -14.89 38.95
CA ASN A 450 -8.96 -16.02 39.61
C ASN A 450 -9.90 -16.74 38.63
N VAL A 451 -9.52 -17.93 38.20
CA VAL A 451 -10.29 -18.78 37.28
C VAL A 451 -11.04 -19.84 38.07
N TYR A 452 -12.25 -19.48 38.50
CA TYR A 452 -13.14 -20.32 39.32
C TYR A 452 -14.33 -20.91 38.54
N LYS A 453 -14.36 -20.72 37.22
CA LYS A 453 -15.31 -21.35 36.28
C LYS A 453 -14.54 -22.21 35.28
N SER A 454 -15.17 -23.26 34.79
CA SER A 454 -14.58 -24.18 33.80
C SER A 454 -14.50 -23.48 32.44
N LEU A 455 -13.37 -22.88 32.08
CA LEU A 455 -13.25 -21.99 30.93
C LEU A 455 -12.07 -22.35 30.04
N THR A 456 -12.21 -22.12 28.74
CA THR A 456 -11.06 -21.98 27.84
C THR A 456 -10.72 -20.51 27.71
N ILE A 457 -9.53 -20.10 28.17
CA ILE A 457 -9.02 -18.74 28.05
C ILE A 457 -7.79 -18.81 27.15
N LYS A 458 -7.80 -18.09 26.03
CA LYS A 458 -6.73 -18.16 25.04
C LYS A 458 -6.36 -16.80 24.46
N SER A 459 -5.07 -16.57 24.25
CA SER A 459 -4.59 -15.44 23.45
C SER A 459 -5.04 -15.59 21.98
N THR A 460 -5.35 -14.48 21.32
CA THR A 460 -5.68 -14.47 19.89
C THR A 460 -4.44 -14.60 18.99
N SER A 461 -3.24 -14.26 19.47
CA SER A 461 -2.00 -14.43 18.67
C SER A 461 -1.51 -15.88 18.65
N GLY A 462 -1.84 -16.66 19.68
CA GLY A 462 -1.29 -18.01 19.89
C GLY A 462 0.19 -18.03 20.27
N ASN A 463 0.87 -16.88 20.30
CA ASN A 463 2.25 -16.73 20.72
C ASN A 463 2.28 -16.11 22.13
N PRO A 464 2.86 -16.80 23.14
CA PRO A 464 2.84 -16.33 24.52
C PRO A 464 3.51 -14.99 24.75
N ASP A 465 4.47 -14.60 23.91
CA ASP A 465 5.21 -13.35 24.09
C ASP A 465 4.36 -12.09 23.77
N ASP A 466 3.22 -12.25 23.09
CA ASP A 466 2.40 -11.13 22.65
C ASP A 466 1.29 -10.76 23.65
N ALA A 467 0.74 -11.74 24.41
CA ALA A 467 -0.29 -11.52 25.42
C ALA A 467 0.29 -11.69 26.83
N MET A 468 0.66 -10.58 27.47
CA MET A 468 1.30 -10.60 28.79
C MET A 468 0.28 -10.31 29.88
N VAL A 469 0.20 -11.19 30.87
CA VAL A 469 -0.49 -10.94 32.13
C VAL A 469 0.58 -10.75 33.21
N GLN A 470 0.68 -9.52 33.70
CA GLN A 470 1.61 -9.12 34.74
C GLN A 470 0.85 -8.99 36.06
N ALA A 471 1.35 -9.66 37.11
CA ALA A 471 0.77 -9.59 38.44
C ALA A 471 0.62 -8.13 38.90
N LEU A 472 -0.61 -7.73 39.20
CA LEU A 472 -0.91 -6.42 39.79
C LEU A 472 -0.41 -6.37 41.25
N ASP A 473 -0.61 -7.44 42.00
CA ASP A 473 0.03 -7.72 43.28
C ASP A 473 1.01 -8.88 43.13
N SER A 474 2.29 -8.59 43.32
CA SER A 474 3.37 -9.58 43.31
C SER A 474 3.23 -10.67 44.38
N ASN A 475 2.47 -10.42 45.46
CA ASN A 475 2.18 -11.38 46.52
C ASN A 475 0.93 -12.21 46.24
N ASP A 476 0.44 -12.19 45.00
CA ASP A 476 -0.60 -13.09 44.53
C ASP A 476 -0.18 -13.83 43.26
N HIS A 477 -0.90 -14.89 42.91
CA HIS A 477 -0.66 -15.64 41.67
C HIS A 477 -1.08 -14.79 40.46
N VAL A 478 -0.42 -14.92 39.30
CA VAL A 478 -0.89 -14.24 38.08
C VAL A 478 -2.19 -14.89 37.62
N PHE A 479 -2.21 -16.21 37.52
CA PHE A 479 -3.40 -17.01 37.35
C PHE A 479 -3.56 -17.98 38.52
N GLU A 480 -4.69 -17.90 39.22
CA GLU A 480 -5.13 -18.90 40.22
C GLU A 480 -6.31 -19.69 39.65
N VAL A 481 -6.07 -20.96 39.34
CA VAL A 481 -7.04 -21.88 38.75
C VAL A 481 -7.59 -22.80 39.83
N THR A 482 -8.88 -22.64 40.14
CA THR A 482 -9.60 -23.41 41.17
C THR A 482 -10.82 -24.16 40.64
N ALA A 483 -11.05 -24.13 39.32
CA ALA A 483 -12.08 -24.93 38.65
C ALA A 483 -11.45 -26.06 37.82
N ASP A 484 -12.22 -27.15 37.68
CA ASP A 484 -11.90 -28.25 36.78
C ASP A 484 -12.09 -27.81 35.31
N TYR A 485 -11.50 -28.54 34.36
CA TYR A 485 -11.67 -28.32 32.92
C TYR A 485 -11.33 -26.90 32.43
N VAL A 486 -10.34 -26.27 33.05
CA VAL A 486 -9.80 -24.98 32.61
C VAL A 486 -8.69 -25.19 31.60
N ASN A 487 -8.79 -24.54 30.45
CA ASN A 487 -7.73 -24.48 29.45
C ASN A 487 -7.15 -23.08 29.43
N LEU A 488 -5.85 -22.93 29.66
CA LEU A 488 -5.14 -21.65 29.62
C LEU A 488 -4.03 -21.72 28.57
N LEU A 489 -4.18 -20.92 27.50
CA LEU A 489 -3.43 -21.11 26.26
C LEU A 489 -2.78 -19.80 25.77
N GLY A 490 -1.46 -19.80 25.57
CA GLY A 490 -0.80 -18.72 24.81
C GLY A 490 -0.52 -17.42 25.57
N PHE A 491 -0.25 -17.46 26.88
CA PHE A 491 0.03 -16.25 27.68
C PHE A 491 1.44 -16.20 28.23
N THR A 492 2.00 -15.00 28.37
CA THR A 492 3.07 -14.76 29.33
C THR A 492 2.47 -14.44 30.70
N ALA A 493 2.75 -15.24 31.72
CA ALA A 493 2.34 -15.00 33.10
C ALA A 493 3.58 -14.63 33.95
N THR A 494 3.67 -13.37 34.41
CA THR A 494 4.90 -12.83 35.03
C THR A 494 4.63 -11.92 36.23
N GLY A 495 5.64 -11.71 37.08
CA GLY A 495 5.62 -10.71 38.16
C GLY A 495 5.15 -11.21 39.53
N ALA A 496 4.66 -12.45 39.64
CA ALA A 496 4.26 -13.07 40.91
C ALA A 496 5.50 -13.51 41.71
N THR A 497 6.23 -12.54 42.26
CA THR A 497 7.55 -12.71 42.91
C THR A 497 7.49 -12.86 44.43
N GLY A 498 6.32 -12.69 45.03
CA GLY A 498 6.08 -12.94 46.46
C GLY A 498 6.30 -14.41 46.84
N ASP A 499 6.56 -14.64 48.12
CA ASP A 499 6.87 -15.98 48.61
C ASP A 499 5.74 -16.97 48.28
N GLU A 500 6.13 -18.13 47.77
CA GLU A 500 5.22 -19.19 47.33
C GLU A 500 4.25 -18.87 46.17
N LYS A 501 4.37 -17.71 45.53
CA LYS A 501 3.51 -17.30 44.42
C LYS A 501 3.94 -17.85 43.08
N ALA A 502 3.00 -17.94 42.16
CA ALA A 502 3.22 -18.60 40.88
C ALA A 502 2.70 -17.76 39.73
N GLY A 503 3.35 -17.87 38.58
CA GLY A 503 2.77 -17.39 37.33
C GLY A 503 1.43 -18.08 37.09
N ILE A 504 1.42 -19.41 37.11
CA ILE A 504 0.19 -20.19 36.94
C ILE A 504 0.06 -21.18 38.10
N TYR A 505 -0.99 -21.05 38.89
CA TYR A 505 -1.27 -21.89 40.05
C TYR A 505 -2.53 -22.73 39.84
N LEU A 506 -2.42 -24.04 40.05
CA LEU A 506 -3.52 -24.99 39.98
C LEU A 506 -3.73 -25.61 41.37
N TYR A 507 -4.90 -25.40 41.97
CA TYR A 507 -5.18 -25.89 43.33
C TYR A 507 -6.42 -26.77 43.42
N SER A 508 -6.20 -28.06 43.69
CA SER A 508 -7.26 -29.07 43.83
C SER A 508 -8.20 -29.17 42.63
N VAL A 509 -7.64 -29.13 41.41
CA VAL A 509 -8.38 -29.13 40.14
C VAL A 509 -8.15 -30.38 39.30
N LYS A 510 -9.04 -30.66 38.35
CA LYS A 510 -8.96 -31.80 37.44
C LYS A 510 -9.14 -31.41 35.99
N HIS A 511 -8.51 -32.18 35.10
CA HIS A 511 -8.73 -32.06 33.65
C HIS A 511 -8.41 -30.67 33.07
N CYS A 512 -7.51 -29.92 33.71
CA CYS A 512 -7.07 -28.62 33.19
C CYS A 512 -5.92 -28.80 32.20
N ILE A 513 -5.86 -27.96 31.17
CA ILE A 513 -4.79 -27.92 30.17
C ILE A 513 -4.11 -26.56 30.26
N ILE A 514 -2.81 -26.57 30.55
CA ILE A 514 -1.97 -25.37 30.53
C ILE A 514 -0.99 -25.58 29.39
N SER A 515 -1.18 -24.90 28.26
CA SER A 515 -0.31 -25.06 27.11
C SER A 515 0.13 -23.76 26.45
N ASP A 516 1.30 -23.80 25.82
CA ASP A 516 1.81 -22.69 25.01
C ASP A 516 2.01 -21.40 25.83
N ASN A 517 2.22 -21.50 27.15
CA ASN A 517 2.41 -20.32 28.01
C ASN A 517 3.89 -20.09 28.34
N ASN A 518 4.22 -18.85 28.66
CA ASN A 518 5.50 -18.43 29.21
C ASN A 518 5.33 -17.99 30.67
N ALA A 519 5.58 -18.89 31.63
CA ALA A 519 5.47 -18.61 33.06
C ALA A 519 6.83 -18.29 33.68
N SER A 520 7.42 -17.17 33.26
CA SER A 520 8.78 -16.75 33.62
C SER A 520 8.80 -15.56 34.59
N ASN A 521 9.90 -15.40 35.33
CA ASN A 521 10.12 -14.29 36.28
C ASN A 521 9.10 -14.23 37.45
N ASN A 522 8.73 -15.40 37.99
CA ASN A 522 7.88 -15.55 39.16
C ASN A 522 8.62 -16.25 40.30
N TYR A 523 8.00 -16.46 41.46
CA TYR A 523 8.58 -17.32 42.50
C TYR A 523 8.53 -18.80 42.06
N TYR A 524 7.36 -19.29 41.65
CA TYR A 524 7.18 -20.50 40.88
C TYR A 524 6.70 -20.16 39.46
N GLY A 525 7.17 -20.84 38.43
CA GLY A 525 6.59 -20.65 37.09
C GLY A 525 5.16 -21.21 37.05
N ILE A 526 5.05 -22.54 37.04
CA ILE A 526 3.78 -23.26 37.12
C ILE A 526 3.78 -24.14 38.37
N ARG A 527 2.77 -23.99 39.23
CA ARG A 527 2.64 -24.78 40.46
C ARG A 527 1.30 -25.52 40.47
N VAL A 528 1.37 -26.85 40.51
CA VAL A 528 0.22 -27.75 40.69
C VAL A 528 0.26 -28.29 42.11
N ALA A 529 -0.80 -28.05 42.89
CA ALA A 529 -0.88 -28.45 44.28
C ALA A 529 -2.29 -28.94 44.69
N GLY A 530 -2.40 -29.42 45.92
CA GLY A 530 -3.65 -29.93 46.47
C GLY A 530 -3.97 -31.34 45.96
N SER A 531 -5.25 -31.67 45.79
CA SER A 531 -5.67 -32.96 45.21
C SER A 531 -5.83 -32.90 43.69
N SER A 532 -4.98 -32.13 43.00
CA SER A 532 -5.07 -31.94 41.56
C SER A 532 -4.72 -33.23 40.80
N SER A 533 -5.46 -33.54 39.74
CA SER A 533 -5.25 -34.79 38.98
C SER A 533 -5.67 -34.65 37.51
N TYR A 534 -5.11 -35.46 36.62
CA TYR A 534 -5.43 -35.43 35.19
C TYR A 534 -5.26 -34.05 34.51
N CYS A 535 -4.35 -33.22 35.01
CA CYS A 535 -4.00 -31.95 34.37
C CYS A 535 -2.82 -32.16 33.39
N GLU A 536 -2.87 -31.48 32.26
CA GLU A 536 -1.85 -31.51 31.22
C GLU A 536 -1.09 -30.17 31.21
N ILE A 537 0.23 -30.25 31.31
CA ILE A 537 1.13 -29.09 31.27
C ILE A 537 2.05 -29.32 30.07
N ASP A 538 1.73 -28.73 28.93
CA ASP A 538 2.37 -29.02 27.65
C ASP A 538 2.93 -27.76 26.97
N ASN A 539 4.05 -27.87 26.25
CA ASN A 539 4.65 -26.77 25.49
C ASN A 539 4.78 -25.40 26.23
N ASN A 540 5.14 -25.41 27.52
CA ASN A 540 5.31 -24.17 28.30
C ASN A 540 6.79 -23.79 28.46
N ILE A 541 7.06 -22.48 28.45
CA ILE A 541 8.36 -21.88 28.75
C ILE A 541 8.39 -21.46 30.23
N VAL A 542 9.43 -21.87 30.96
CA VAL A 542 9.63 -21.52 32.38
C VAL A 542 11.07 -21.09 32.64
N LEU A 543 11.31 -19.77 32.66
CA LEU A 543 12.64 -19.19 32.80
C LEU A 543 12.69 -18.22 34.00
N ASN A 544 13.87 -18.11 34.62
CA ASN A 544 14.15 -17.11 35.66
C ASN A 544 13.17 -17.07 36.85
N ASN A 545 12.64 -18.23 37.27
CA ASN A 545 11.79 -18.31 38.45
C ASN A 545 12.65 -18.47 39.73
N LEU A 546 12.23 -17.86 40.86
CA LEU A 546 13.05 -17.79 42.08
C LEU A 546 13.25 -19.14 42.78
N ASN A 547 12.25 -20.03 42.73
CA ASN A 547 12.27 -21.33 43.40
C ASN A 547 12.29 -22.49 42.39
N ALA A 548 11.21 -22.70 41.65
CA ALA A 548 11.14 -23.75 40.63
C ALA A 548 10.37 -23.29 39.37
N GLY A 549 10.79 -23.80 38.21
CA GLY A 549 10.07 -23.58 36.95
C GLY A 549 8.70 -24.24 36.97
N ILE A 550 8.65 -25.55 37.20
CA ILE A 550 7.42 -26.32 37.38
C ILE A 550 7.50 -27.10 38.69
N SER A 551 6.48 -26.99 39.55
CA SER A 551 6.36 -27.74 40.80
C SER A 551 5.02 -28.47 40.83
N VAL A 552 5.05 -29.80 40.90
CA VAL A 552 3.85 -30.65 41.05
C VAL A 552 3.94 -31.34 42.41
N LYS A 553 2.96 -31.11 43.30
CA LYS A 553 2.96 -31.61 44.68
C LYS A 553 1.72 -32.42 45.01
#